data_AF-A0A367Z1M8-F1
#
_entry.id   AF-A0A367Z1M8-F1
#
_cell.length_a   1.000
_cell.length_b   1.000
_cell.length_c   1.000
_cell.angle_alpha   90.00
_cell.angle_beta   90.00
_cell.angle_gamma   90.00
#
_symmetry.space_group_name_H-M   'P 1'
#
loop_
_entity.id
_entity.type
_entity.pdbx_description
1 polymer ?
#
loop_
_entity_poly.entity_id
_entity_poly.type
_entity_poly.pdbx_seq_one_letter_code
_entity_poly.pdbx_strand_id
1 'polypeptide(L)'
;MKYLKFISFLFLFVIGCNEALPPYINPPQPFSAIMYHYPPYKVIDTLLIFEDHYYEPPRISYLDSTILFRIGAVHQYEEVLQDEANISGYLEIYDVAQPERIARVQIDNRNAQSPYISNGIITLAKGDTFWLSVSWNGKFPNKVFPVDGKRYRELPGTGGSLADYEIITFKAKSYIQLFRKVGGVFTNESEFKVVFRAIMRWPP
;
A
#
# COMPACT_ATOMS: atom_id res chain seq x y z
N MET A 1 -88.52 6.03 -25.05
CA MET A 1 -87.34 6.59 -24.34
C MET A 1 -87.16 5.87 -23.02
N LYS A 2 -86.25 4.89 -22.93
CA LYS A 2 -85.68 4.39 -21.67
C LYS A 2 -84.24 3.98 -21.96
N TYR A 3 -83.30 4.81 -21.51
CA TYR A 3 -81.87 4.60 -21.75
C TYR A 3 -81.29 3.55 -20.81
N LEU A 4 -80.32 2.88 -21.41
CA LEU A 4 -79.60 1.70 -21.04
C LEU A 4 -78.63 1.97 -19.87
N LYS A 5 -78.36 0.91 -19.11
CA LYS A 5 -77.36 0.79 -18.04
C LYS A 5 -75.98 1.33 -18.46
N PHE A 6 -75.40 2.21 -17.65
CA PHE A 6 -73.95 2.50 -17.58
C PHE A 6 -73.56 2.20 -16.12
N ILE A 7 -73.10 0.99 -15.79
CA ILE A 7 -71.67 0.63 -15.69
C ILE A 7 -70.95 1.74 -14.89
N SER A 8 -70.84 1.72 -13.56
CA SER A 8 -70.28 0.68 -12.67
C SER A 8 -69.02 0.03 -13.24
N PHE A 9 -67.94 0.81 -13.40
CA PHE A 9 -66.57 0.30 -13.46
C PHE A 9 -65.60 1.48 -13.24
N LEU A 10 -65.50 1.95 -11.99
CA LEU A 10 -64.37 2.77 -11.55
C LEU A 10 -63.73 2.10 -10.33
N PHE A 11 -63.33 0.84 -10.51
CA PHE A 11 -62.58 0.05 -9.53
C PHE A 11 -61.65 -0.88 -10.30
N LEU A 12 -60.51 -0.34 -10.74
CA LEU A 12 -59.32 -0.97 -11.34
C LEU A 12 -58.60 0.25 -11.95
N PHE A 13 -57.58 0.87 -11.34
CA PHE A 13 -56.25 0.33 -11.11
C PHE A 13 -55.59 1.07 -9.93
N VAL A 14 -55.60 0.45 -8.74
CA VAL A 14 -54.53 0.64 -7.74
C VAL A 14 -53.97 -0.74 -7.47
N ILE A 15 -53.42 -1.36 -8.51
CA ILE A 15 -52.50 -2.48 -8.31
C ILE A 15 -51.19 -1.78 -7.99
N GLY A 16 -50.90 -1.69 -6.70
CA GLY A 16 -49.62 -1.21 -6.20
C GLY A 16 -48.52 -1.94 -6.95
N CYS A 17 -47.73 -1.16 -7.68
CA CYS A 17 -46.45 -1.59 -8.20
C CYS A 17 -45.53 -1.77 -6.98
N ASN A 18 -45.74 -2.86 -6.23
CA ASN A 18 -44.69 -3.44 -5.41
C ASN A 18 -43.74 -4.16 -6.38
N GLU A 19 -43.11 -3.39 -7.27
CA GLU A 19 -41.83 -3.82 -7.80
C GLU A 19 -40.91 -3.87 -6.59
N ALA A 20 -40.73 -5.08 -6.06
CA ALA A 20 -39.65 -5.33 -5.14
C ALA A 20 -38.40 -4.76 -5.79
N LEU A 21 -37.76 -3.80 -5.11
CA LEU A 21 -36.49 -3.26 -5.57
C LEU A 21 -35.60 -4.44 -5.94
N PRO A 22 -34.94 -4.42 -7.11
CA PRO A 22 -34.03 -5.48 -7.48
C PRO A 22 -33.09 -5.75 -6.31
N PRO A 23 -32.74 -7.02 -6.03
CA PRO A 23 -31.87 -7.35 -4.93
C PRO A 23 -30.63 -6.46 -5.00
N TYR A 24 -30.29 -5.81 -3.88
CA TYR A 24 -29.15 -4.91 -3.82
C TYR A 24 -27.90 -5.68 -4.25
N ILE A 25 -27.41 -5.36 -5.45
CA ILE A 25 -26.12 -5.84 -5.95
C ILE A 25 -25.11 -4.82 -5.43
N ASN A 26 -24.15 -5.28 -4.62
CA ASN A 26 -23.03 -4.43 -4.23
C ASN A 26 -22.43 -3.83 -5.51
N PRO A 27 -22.26 -2.51 -5.60
CA PRO A 27 -21.66 -1.91 -6.78
C PRO A 27 -20.29 -2.57 -7.02
N PRO A 28 -19.95 -2.91 -8.28
CA PRO A 28 -18.65 -3.47 -8.60
C PRO A 28 -17.57 -2.55 -8.04
N GLN A 29 -16.52 -3.11 -7.43
CA GLN A 29 -15.39 -2.30 -6.95
C GLN A 29 -14.86 -1.48 -8.12
N PRO A 30 -14.95 -0.14 -8.07
CA PRO A 30 -14.63 0.68 -9.24
C PRO A 30 -13.13 0.80 -9.47
N PHE A 31 -12.30 0.28 -8.56
CA PHE A 31 -10.85 0.31 -8.67
C PHE A 31 -10.27 -1.11 -8.66
N SER A 32 -9.26 -1.30 -9.50
CA SER A 32 -8.21 -2.30 -9.28
C SER A 32 -6.94 -1.59 -8.80
N ALA A 33 -5.99 -2.31 -8.18
CA ALA A 33 -4.75 -1.70 -7.71
C ALA A 33 -3.52 -2.44 -8.21
N ILE A 34 -2.51 -1.66 -8.58
CA ILE A 34 -1.21 -2.12 -9.06
C ILE A 34 -0.10 -1.50 -8.23
N MET A 35 1.01 -2.21 -8.09
CA MET A 35 2.17 -1.74 -7.34
C MET A 35 3.45 -2.10 -8.06
N TYR A 36 4.34 -1.12 -8.13
CA TYR A 36 5.71 -1.27 -8.58
C TYR A 36 6.62 -0.80 -7.45
N HIS A 37 7.79 -1.41 -7.35
CA HIS A 37 8.82 -0.97 -6.43
C HIS A 37 10.13 -0.81 -7.20
N TYR A 38 10.96 0.13 -6.76
CA TYR A 38 12.28 0.35 -7.32
C TYR A 38 13.30 0.62 -6.22
N PRO A 39 14.50 0.02 -6.31
CA PRO A 39 14.88 -1.04 -7.24
C PRO A 39 14.33 -2.42 -6.81
N PRO A 40 14.20 -3.40 -7.74
CA PRO A 40 13.73 -4.76 -7.41
C PRO A 40 14.71 -5.52 -6.50
N TYR A 41 15.97 -5.09 -6.52
CA TYR A 41 17.02 -5.53 -5.62
C TYR A 41 17.75 -4.30 -5.09
N LYS A 42 17.80 -4.13 -3.77
CA LYS A 42 18.50 -3.00 -3.13
C LYS A 42 19.55 -3.50 -2.16
N VAL A 43 20.77 -3.00 -2.29
CA VAL A 43 21.72 -3.01 -1.18
C VAL A 43 21.47 -1.74 -0.37
N ILE A 44 21.07 -1.94 0.89
CA ILE A 44 20.93 -0.88 1.89
C ILE A 44 22.28 -0.76 2.57
N ASP A 45 23.02 0.27 2.13
CA ASP A 45 24.29 0.63 2.72
C ASP A 45 24.05 1.48 3.96
N THR A 46 24.84 1.19 4.99
CA THR A 46 25.16 2.05 6.14
C THR A 46 24.47 1.68 7.45
N LEU A 47 25.31 1.13 8.32
CA LEU A 47 25.04 0.77 9.70
C LEU A 47 26.32 1.16 10.44
N LEU A 48 26.23 2.11 11.36
CA LEU A 48 27.27 2.30 12.36
C LEU A 48 26.85 1.46 13.56
N ILE A 49 27.49 0.30 13.71
CA ILE A 49 27.38 -0.46 14.95
C ILE A 49 28.29 0.24 15.95
N PHE A 50 27.69 0.97 16.90
CA PHE A 50 28.33 1.16 18.19
C PHE A 50 28.02 -0.11 18.97
N GLU A 51 29.04 -0.90 19.29
CA GLU A 51 28.88 -1.99 20.25
C GLU A 51 28.40 -1.38 21.57
N ASP A 52 27.15 -1.61 21.90
CA ASP A 52 26.73 -1.61 23.30
C ASP A 52 26.88 -3.08 23.73
N HIS A 53 28.01 -3.43 24.36
CA HIS A 53 28.43 -4.80 24.71
C HIS A 53 27.43 -5.60 25.59
N TYR A 54 26.23 -5.07 25.85
CA TYR A 54 25.24 -5.63 26.76
C TYR A 54 24.22 -6.58 26.12
N TYR A 55 24.14 -6.67 24.77
CA TYR A 55 23.15 -7.51 24.09
C TYR A 55 23.77 -8.39 23.00
N GLU A 56 23.77 -9.71 23.22
CA GLU A 56 23.94 -10.71 22.17
C GLU A 56 22.55 -11.11 21.61
N PRO A 57 22.31 -11.10 20.28
CA PRO A 57 23.14 -10.55 19.20
C PRO A 57 23.08 -9.00 19.14
N PRO A 58 24.10 -8.34 18.56
CA PRO A 58 24.19 -6.87 18.52
C PRO A 58 22.99 -6.25 17.81
N ARG A 59 22.42 -5.21 18.42
CA ARG A 59 21.31 -4.43 17.88
C ARG A 59 21.82 -3.41 16.87
N ILE A 60 21.05 -3.22 15.82
CA ILE A 60 21.44 -2.46 14.63
C ILE A 60 20.64 -1.16 14.55
N SER A 61 21.32 -0.05 14.25
CA SER A 61 20.67 1.21 13.88
C SER A 61 20.97 1.57 12.42
N TYR A 62 19.91 1.87 11.65
CA TYR A 62 19.98 2.12 10.21
C TYR A 62 20.25 3.59 9.88
N LEU A 63 21.17 3.83 8.94
CA LEU A 63 21.31 5.10 8.22
C LEU A 63 20.54 5.01 6.89
N ASP A 64 19.87 6.11 6.53
CA ASP A 64 18.74 6.12 5.61
C ASP A 64 19.07 5.53 4.22
N SER A 65 18.45 4.39 3.91
CA SER A 65 18.33 3.86 2.55
C SER A 65 16.86 3.62 2.23
N THR A 66 16.39 4.20 1.13
CA THR A 66 14.98 4.25 0.77
C THR A 66 14.66 3.33 -0.41
N ILE A 67 13.62 2.51 -0.26
CA ILE A 67 12.93 1.82 -1.35
C ILE A 67 11.70 2.65 -1.71
N LEU A 68 11.49 2.87 -3.01
CA LEU A 68 10.36 3.64 -3.52
C LEU A 68 9.30 2.67 -4.05
N PHE A 69 8.07 2.87 -3.60
CA PHE A 69 6.88 2.16 -4.05
C PHE A 69 5.99 3.12 -4.82
N ARG A 70 5.66 2.76 -6.06
CA ARG A 70 4.68 3.47 -6.88
C ARG A 70 3.43 2.62 -6.93
N ILE A 71 2.33 3.16 -6.43
CA ILE A 71 1.08 2.44 -6.21
C ILE A 71 -0.01 3.12 -7.03
N GLY A 72 -0.71 2.36 -7.87
CA GLY A 72 -1.73 2.86 -8.78
C GLY A 72 -3.09 2.30 -8.42
N ALA A 73 -4.09 3.17 -8.33
CA ALA A 73 -5.49 2.78 -8.32
C ALA A 73 -6.07 3.03 -9.72
N VAL A 74 -6.41 1.95 -10.43
CA VAL A 74 -6.88 1.98 -11.82
C VAL A 74 -8.39 1.94 -11.83
N HIS A 75 -9.00 2.98 -12.38
CA HIS A 75 -10.44 3.10 -12.48
C HIS A 75 -10.99 2.12 -13.56
N GLN A 76 -11.92 1.25 -13.17
CA GLN A 76 -12.46 0.17 -14.01
C GLN A 76 -13.87 0.46 -14.54
N TYR A 77 -14.58 1.42 -13.95
CA TYR A 77 -15.97 1.69 -14.29
C TYR A 77 -16.09 2.56 -15.55
N GLU A 78 -17.17 2.41 -16.32
CA GLU A 78 -17.38 3.16 -17.57
C GLU A 78 -17.63 4.65 -17.30
N GLU A 79 -18.29 4.96 -16.18
CA GLU A 79 -18.68 6.34 -15.85
C GLU A 79 -17.52 7.11 -15.22
N VAL A 80 -17.41 8.40 -15.54
CA VAL A 80 -16.40 9.26 -14.91
C VAL A 80 -16.68 9.37 -13.41
N LEU A 81 -15.67 9.06 -12.59
CA LEU A 81 -15.74 9.28 -11.15
C LEU A 81 -15.21 10.67 -10.82
N GLN A 82 -16.02 11.43 -10.11
CA GLN A 82 -15.67 12.77 -9.65
C GLN A 82 -16.23 13.01 -8.25
N ASP A 83 -15.35 13.19 -7.25
CA ASP A 83 -15.73 13.49 -5.87
C ASP A 83 -14.56 14.15 -5.11
N GLU A 84 -14.80 14.61 -3.89
CA GLU A 84 -13.77 15.14 -3.00
C GLU A 84 -12.69 14.09 -2.69
N ALA A 85 -11.43 14.49 -2.82
CA ALA A 85 -10.27 13.66 -2.53
C ALA A 85 -10.24 13.27 -1.05
N ASN A 86 -10.23 11.97 -0.78
CA ASN A 86 -9.99 11.41 0.53
C ASN A 86 -8.98 10.26 0.41
N ILE A 87 -7.72 10.64 0.16
CA ILE A 87 -6.64 9.68 -0.02
C ILE A 87 -6.19 9.19 1.35
N SER A 88 -6.42 7.90 1.59
CA SER A 88 -5.99 7.23 2.80
C SER A 88 -5.61 5.79 2.49
N GLY A 89 -4.72 5.22 3.30
CA GLY A 89 -4.32 3.85 3.12
C GLY A 89 -3.02 3.53 3.83
N TYR A 90 -2.44 2.40 3.48
CA TYR A 90 -1.15 2.01 4.00
C TYR A 90 -0.42 1.09 3.03
N LEU A 91 0.89 1.04 3.18
CA LEU A 91 1.77 0.04 2.61
C LEU A 91 2.26 -0.86 3.75
N GLU A 92 1.94 -2.14 3.67
CA GLU A 92 2.48 -3.18 4.55
C GLU A 92 3.68 -3.85 3.88
N ILE A 93 4.77 -3.97 4.62
CA ILE A 93 5.99 -4.65 4.21
C ILE A 93 6.35 -5.66 5.29
N TYR A 94 6.62 -6.90 4.91
CA TYR A 94 6.95 -7.95 5.84
C TYR A 94 8.02 -8.89 5.30
N ASP A 95 8.83 -9.44 6.20
CA ASP A 95 9.84 -10.44 5.90
C ASP A 95 9.15 -11.78 5.62
N VAL A 96 9.52 -12.45 4.52
CA VAL A 96 8.96 -13.78 4.19
C VAL A 96 9.35 -14.84 5.23
N ALA A 97 10.52 -14.73 5.85
CA ALA A 97 10.96 -15.65 6.88
C ALA A 97 10.29 -15.38 8.24
N GLN A 98 9.84 -14.15 8.47
CA GLN A 98 9.27 -13.66 9.74
C GLN A 98 8.05 -12.77 9.47
N PRO A 99 6.94 -13.34 8.96
CA PRO A 99 5.78 -12.59 8.45
C PRO A 99 5.04 -11.80 9.54
N GLU A 100 5.24 -12.14 10.81
CA GLU A 100 4.72 -11.38 11.94
C GLU A 100 5.35 -9.99 12.09
N ARG A 101 6.47 -9.74 11.40
CA ARG A 101 7.20 -8.47 11.43
C ARG A 101 6.75 -7.58 10.29
N ILE A 102 5.80 -6.73 10.61
CA ILE A 102 5.16 -5.86 9.64
C ILE A 102 5.61 -4.42 9.87
N ALA A 103 6.18 -3.81 8.84
CA ALA A 103 6.32 -2.36 8.73
C ALA A 103 5.08 -1.81 8.02
N ARG A 104 4.48 -0.77 8.60
CA ARG A 104 3.37 -0.03 7.98
C ARG A 104 3.83 1.39 7.66
N VAL A 105 3.72 1.77 6.39
CA VAL A 105 3.93 3.15 5.94
C VAL A 105 2.56 3.74 5.60
N GLN A 106 2.20 4.83 6.28
CA GLN A 106 0.92 5.50 6.05
C GLN A 106 0.89 6.12 4.64
N ILE A 107 -0.25 5.99 3.97
CA ILE A 107 -0.54 6.67 2.71
C ILE A 107 -1.56 7.78 2.99
N ASP A 108 -1.26 8.98 2.53
CA ASP A 108 -2.13 10.14 2.58
C ASP A 108 -1.99 11.04 1.35
N ASN A 109 -2.67 12.18 1.34
CA ASN A 109 -2.67 13.14 0.24
C ASN A 109 -1.26 13.60 -0.18
N ARG A 110 -0.26 13.58 0.71
CA ARG A 110 1.12 13.99 0.38
C ARG A 110 1.83 12.99 -0.52
N ASN A 111 1.34 11.76 -0.59
CA ASN A 111 1.85 10.73 -1.47
C ASN A 111 1.33 10.85 -2.90
N ALA A 112 0.32 11.68 -3.16
CA ALA A 112 -0.28 11.85 -4.48
C ALA A 112 0.68 12.55 -5.46
N GLN A 113 0.90 11.92 -6.62
CA GLN A 113 1.71 12.48 -7.70
C GLN A 113 0.88 12.52 -8.99
N SER A 114 -0.30 13.12 -8.92
CA SER A 114 -1.31 12.98 -9.97
C SER A 114 -1.91 14.31 -10.40
N PRO A 115 -2.02 14.59 -11.72
CA PRO A 115 -2.61 15.82 -12.24
C PRO A 115 -4.14 15.87 -12.08
N TYR A 116 -4.76 14.77 -11.63
CA TYR A 116 -6.21 14.63 -11.54
C TYR A 116 -6.84 15.32 -10.33
N ILE A 117 -6.04 15.95 -9.44
CA ILE A 117 -6.55 16.75 -8.33
C ILE A 117 -6.66 18.22 -8.76
N SER A 118 -7.90 18.71 -8.89
CA SER A 118 -8.19 20.13 -9.11
C SER A 118 -9.13 20.63 -8.02
N ASN A 119 -8.72 21.66 -7.28
CA ASN A 119 -9.48 22.21 -6.15
C ASN A 119 -9.93 21.16 -5.11
N GLY A 120 -9.11 20.13 -4.88
CA GLY A 120 -9.42 19.04 -3.94
C GLY A 120 -10.38 17.99 -4.47
N ILE A 121 -10.76 18.04 -5.75
CA ILE A 121 -11.61 17.06 -6.42
C ILE A 121 -10.72 16.15 -7.27
N ILE A 122 -10.92 14.83 -7.17
CA ILE A 122 -10.31 13.85 -8.08
C ILE A 122 -11.32 13.54 -9.17
N THR A 123 -10.90 13.65 -10.44
CA THR A 123 -11.69 13.23 -11.61
C THR A 123 -10.95 12.13 -12.36
N LEU A 124 -11.59 10.96 -12.53
CA LEU A 124 -11.01 9.80 -13.22
C LEU A 124 -11.96 9.26 -14.29
N ALA A 125 -11.50 9.20 -15.53
CA ALA A 125 -12.18 8.48 -16.61
C ALA A 125 -11.84 6.98 -16.55
N LYS A 126 -12.58 6.15 -17.30
CA LYS A 126 -12.30 4.71 -17.37
C LYS A 126 -10.86 4.46 -17.82
N GLY A 127 -10.15 3.60 -17.11
CA GLY A 127 -8.77 3.23 -17.39
C GLY A 127 -7.73 4.21 -16.83
N ASP A 128 -8.13 5.38 -16.33
CA ASP A 128 -7.20 6.29 -15.67
C ASP A 128 -6.60 5.63 -14.42
N THR A 129 -5.33 5.92 -14.18
CA THR A 129 -4.61 5.43 -13.01
C THR A 129 -4.22 6.60 -12.11
N PHE A 130 -4.74 6.60 -10.89
CA PHE A 130 -4.31 7.53 -9.86
C PHE A 130 -3.03 7.00 -9.19
N TRP A 131 -1.93 7.73 -9.33
CA TRP A 131 -0.62 7.32 -8.82
C TRP A 131 -0.26 7.94 -7.48
N LEU A 132 0.22 7.08 -6.58
CA LEU A 132 0.76 7.39 -5.28
C LEU A 132 2.22 6.93 -5.22
N SER A 133 3.07 7.72 -4.55
CA SER A 133 4.47 7.38 -4.32
C SER A 133 4.78 7.38 -2.83
N VAL A 134 5.30 6.26 -2.35
CA VAL A 134 5.56 5.98 -0.94
C VAL A 134 6.99 5.49 -0.81
N SER A 135 7.69 5.97 0.22
CA SER A 135 9.05 5.57 0.54
C SER A 135 9.09 4.73 1.81
N TRP A 136 9.83 3.64 1.80
CA TRP A 136 10.18 2.88 3.00
C TRP A 136 11.69 2.92 3.21
N ASN A 137 12.13 3.24 4.43
CA ASN A 137 13.53 3.42 4.78
C ASN A 137 14.15 2.20 5.49
N GLY A 138 13.59 1.01 5.29
CA GLY A 138 14.10 -0.23 5.91
C GLY A 138 13.78 -0.38 7.41
N LYS A 139 13.06 0.56 8.03
CA LYS A 139 12.78 0.56 9.47
C LYS A 139 11.50 -0.22 9.77
N PHE A 140 11.59 -1.14 10.75
CA PHE A 140 10.46 -1.80 11.39
C PHE A 140 10.14 -1.13 12.75
N PRO A 141 8.91 -1.28 13.29
CA PRO A 141 8.47 -0.58 14.50
C PRO A 141 9.41 -0.74 15.71
N ASN A 142 10.03 -1.92 15.85
CA ASN A 142 10.93 -2.21 16.97
C ASN A 142 12.38 -1.78 16.71
N LYS A 143 12.70 -1.22 15.55
CA LYS A 143 14.05 -0.80 15.10
C LYS A 143 15.15 -1.86 15.21
N VAL A 144 14.80 -3.11 15.54
CA VAL A 144 15.73 -4.20 15.74
C VAL A 144 15.46 -5.24 14.68
N PHE A 145 16.50 -5.53 13.90
CA PHE A 145 16.53 -6.67 12.99
C PHE A 145 17.53 -7.68 13.57
N PRO A 146 17.10 -8.90 13.95
CA PRO A 146 17.96 -9.95 14.44
C PRO A 146 18.85 -10.39 13.30
N VAL A 147 20.05 -10.81 13.68
CA VAL A 147 21.13 -10.93 12.73
C VAL A 147 21.61 -12.37 12.69
N ASP A 148 20.97 -13.17 11.86
CA ASP A 148 21.33 -14.57 11.64
C ASP A 148 22.12 -14.69 10.32
N GLY A 149 23.17 -15.53 10.28
CA GLY A 149 23.85 -15.92 9.02
C GLY A 149 24.92 -14.97 8.44
N LYS A 150 25.66 -14.21 9.27
CA LYS A 150 26.61 -13.18 8.79
C LYS A 150 27.88 -13.72 8.11
N ARG A 151 28.30 -13.07 7.02
CA ARG A 151 29.67 -13.19 6.46
C ARG A 151 30.45 -11.90 6.73
N TYR A 152 31.63 -12.04 7.32
CA TYR A 152 32.48 -10.91 7.67
C TYR A 152 33.65 -10.78 6.69
N ARG A 153 34.00 -9.54 6.34
CA ARG A 153 35.28 -9.21 5.69
C ARG A 153 35.90 -8.00 6.37
N GLU A 154 37.21 -8.02 6.54
CA GLU A 154 37.94 -6.88 7.09
C GLU A 154 37.93 -5.70 6.09
N LEU A 155 37.82 -4.47 6.59
CA LEU A 155 37.95 -3.26 5.77
C LEU A 155 39.41 -2.80 5.79
N PRO A 156 40.15 -2.90 4.67
CA PRO A 156 41.58 -2.57 4.64
C PRO A 156 41.84 -1.14 5.13
N GLY A 157 42.79 -0.99 6.06
CA GLY A 157 43.29 0.31 6.52
C GLY A 157 42.38 1.09 7.48
N THR A 158 41.30 0.49 8.00
CA THR A 158 40.35 1.18 8.90
C THR A 158 40.24 0.59 10.31
N GLY A 159 40.83 -0.59 10.56
CA GLY A 159 40.61 -1.36 11.80
C GLY A 159 39.16 -1.83 11.99
N GLY A 160 38.30 -1.66 10.98
CA GLY A 160 36.90 -2.03 11.00
C GLY A 160 36.61 -3.31 10.21
N SER A 161 35.43 -3.88 10.43
CA SER A 161 34.92 -5.01 9.66
C SER A 161 33.65 -4.62 8.92
N LEU A 162 33.51 -5.08 7.67
CA LEU A 162 32.25 -5.03 6.95
C LEU A 162 31.53 -6.36 7.14
N ALA A 163 30.27 -6.30 7.54
CA ALA A 163 29.37 -7.45 7.50
C ALA A 163 28.39 -7.23 6.34
N ASP A 164 28.46 -8.10 5.34
CA ASP A 164 27.41 -8.22 4.33
C ASP A 164 26.41 -9.27 4.83
N TYR A 165 25.13 -8.90 4.85
CA TYR A 165 24.06 -9.74 5.38
C TYR A 165 23.55 -10.63 4.25
N GLU A 166 22.95 -11.77 4.60
CA GLU A 166 22.23 -12.57 3.60
C GLU A 166 21.11 -11.76 2.96
N ILE A 167 20.79 -12.11 1.71
CA ILE A 167 19.69 -11.49 0.98
C ILE A 167 18.38 -11.82 1.71
N ILE A 168 17.64 -10.79 2.07
CA ILE A 168 16.34 -10.92 2.72
C ILE A 168 15.26 -10.68 1.69
N THR A 169 14.30 -11.59 1.63
CA THR A 169 13.14 -11.49 0.74
C THR A 169 11.98 -10.87 1.51
N PHE A 170 11.50 -9.74 1.00
CA PHE A 170 10.34 -9.05 1.54
C PHE A 170 9.16 -9.16 0.60
N LYS A 171 7.97 -9.10 1.17
CA LYS A 171 6.73 -8.88 0.43
C LYS A 171 6.11 -7.57 0.86
N ALA A 172 5.51 -6.89 -0.11
CA ALA A 172 4.74 -5.68 0.09
C ALA A 172 3.30 -5.89 -0.39
N LYS A 173 2.35 -5.30 0.33
CA LYS A 173 0.94 -5.19 -0.05
C LYS A 173 0.41 -3.84 0.40
N SER A 174 -0.38 -3.17 -0.44
CA SER A 174 -0.95 -1.88 -0.09
C SER A 174 -2.47 -1.90 -0.11
N TYR A 175 -3.06 -1.14 0.81
CA TYR A 175 -4.46 -0.75 0.80
C TYR A 175 -4.54 0.73 0.43
N ILE A 176 -5.41 1.07 -0.53
CA ILE A 176 -5.65 2.45 -0.96
C ILE A 176 -7.14 2.73 -1.00
N GLN A 177 -7.53 3.88 -0.47
CA GLN A 177 -8.84 4.48 -0.66
C GLN A 177 -8.64 5.90 -1.20
N LEU A 178 -9.28 6.24 -2.32
CA LEU A 178 -9.21 7.59 -2.93
C LEU A 178 -10.39 8.49 -2.53
N PHE A 179 -11.54 7.89 -2.24
CA PHE A 179 -12.80 8.58 -1.94
C PHE A 179 -13.41 7.99 -0.69
N ARG A 180 -14.02 8.82 0.16
CA ARG A 180 -14.66 8.36 1.41
C ARG A 180 -15.84 7.41 1.16
N LYS A 181 -16.60 7.67 0.08
CA LYS A 181 -17.82 6.93 -0.26
C LYS A 181 -17.54 5.65 -1.06
N VAL A 182 -16.32 5.49 -1.57
CA VAL A 182 -15.91 4.32 -2.34
C VAL A 182 -15.03 3.43 -1.48
N GLY A 183 -15.27 2.12 -1.53
CA GLY A 183 -14.43 1.15 -0.83
C GLY A 183 -12.99 1.23 -1.32
N GLY A 184 -12.04 1.04 -0.40
CA GLY A 184 -10.64 0.91 -0.78
C GLY A 184 -10.34 -0.42 -1.48
N VAL A 185 -9.16 -0.48 -2.10
CA VAL A 185 -8.69 -1.61 -2.89
C VAL A 185 -7.31 -2.04 -2.40
N PHE A 186 -7.04 -3.35 -2.47
CA PHE A 186 -5.74 -3.91 -2.17
C PHE A 186 -4.95 -4.18 -3.44
N THR A 187 -3.65 -3.92 -3.41
CA THR A 187 -2.73 -4.41 -4.45
C THR A 187 -2.53 -5.91 -4.29
N ASN A 188 -2.09 -6.56 -5.38
CA ASN A 188 -1.42 -7.85 -5.25
C ASN A 188 -0.14 -7.72 -4.42
N GLU A 189 0.32 -8.85 -3.89
CA GLU A 189 1.62 -8.89 -3.21
C GLU A 189 2.75 -8.70 -4.23
N SER A 190 3.75 -7.91 -3.86
CA SER A 190 4.96 -7.70 -4.63
C SER A 190 6.17 -8.14 -3.82
N GLU A 191 6.97 -9.05 -4.37
CA GLU A 191 8.19 -9.52 -3.74
C GLU A 191 9.39 -8.68 -4.18
N PHE A 192 10.28 -8.36 -3.25
CA PHE A 192 11.54 -7.66 -3.52
C PHE A 192 12.63 -8.12 -2.57
N LYS A 193 13.89 -7.91 -2.97
CA LYS A 193 15.05 -8.41 -2.23
C LYS A 193 15.92 -7.28 -1.72
N VAL A 194 16.36 -7.40 -0.47
CA VAL A 194 17.20 -6.41 0.18
C VAL A 194 18.41 -7.09 0.78
N VAL A 195 19.59 -6.52 0.56
CA VAL A 195 20.80 -6.85 1.30
C VAL A 195 21.10 -5.71 2.23
N PHE A 196 21.24 -6.01 3.52
CA PHE A 196 21.75 -5.06 4.47
C PHE A 196 23.28 -5.13 4.50
N ARG A 197 23.94 -3.99 4.65
CA ARG A 197 25.38 -3.91 4.85
C ARG A 197 25.69 -3.09 6.09
N ALA A 198 26.46 -3.66 7.00
CA ALA A 198 26.93 -2.98 8.20
C ALA A 198 28.44 -2.73 8.19
N ILE A 199 28.81 -1.57 8.71
CA ILE A 199 30.19 -1.24 9.05
C ILE A 199 30.31 -1.36 10.57
N MET A 200 31.06 -2.36 11.01
CA MET A 200 31.45 -2.52 12.41
C MET A 200 32.74 -1.74 12.64
N ARG A 201 32.73 -0.87 13.65
CA ARG A 201 33.94 -0.24 14.18
C ARG A 201 34.13 -0.74 15.60
N TRP A 202 35.24 -1.41 15.83
CA TRP A 202 35.65 -1.77 17.18
C TRP A 202 36.11 -0.50 17.90
N PRO A 203 35.72 -0.28 19.16
CA PRO A 203 36.37 0.75 19.98
C PRO A 203 37.88 0.45 20.05
N PRO A 204 38.74 1.49 20.09
CA PRO A 204 40.19 1.34 20.18
C PRO A 204 40.63 0.65 21.49
#